data_AF-A0A9E1KQY4-F1
#
_entry.id   AF-A0A9E1KQY4-F1
#
_cell.length_a   1.000
_cell.length_b   1.000
_cell.length_c   1.000
_cell.angle_alpha   90.00
_cell.angle_beta   90.00
_cell.angle_gamma   90.00
#
_symmetry.space_group_name_H-M   'P 1'
#
loop_
_entity.id
_entity.type
_entity.pdbx_description
1 polymer ?
#
loop_
_entity_poly.entity_id
_entity_poly.type
_entity_poly.pdbx_seq_one_letter_code
_entity_poly.pdbx_strand_id
1 'polypeptide(L)'
;MLLIPPPHVKLFVKGNKNDRNDAFAISEAARRPKMRVVAPRSLEQTDMILLHRIRERRVRARTALMNQMRGLLCEYGIVLPAGAATLRKALPLLLEDAENGLTMAARRYMQDLLNEWRDLAERIQADKHSIHVIARESPVYQFRGLDLAIPPI
;
A
#
# COMPACT_ATOMS: atom_id res chain seq x y z
N MET A 1 23.93 -4.76 -17.37
CA MET A 1 23.91 -4.08 -16.05
C MET A 1 24.12 -5.14 -14.98
N LEU A 2 25.10 -4.97 -14.09
CA LEU A 2 25.50 -6.00 -13.11
C LEU A 2 24.88 -5.64 -11.76
N LEU A 3 24.01 -6.50 -11.23
CA LEU A 3 23.27 -6.22 -9.98
C LEU A 3 23.92 -7.02 -8.84
N ILE A 4 24.56 -6.32 -7.90
CA ILE A 4 25.27 -6.92 -6.78
C ILE A 4 24.37 -6.84 -5.53
N PRO A 5 24.16 -7.93 -4.79
CA PRO A 5 23.37 -7.90 -3.55
C PRO A 5 23.87 -6.84 -2.56
N PRO A 6 22.98 -6.03 -1.95
CA PRO A 6 23.37 -5.04 -0.96
C PRO A 6 24.23 -5.58 0.20
N PRO A 7 23.98 -6.80 0.75
CA PRO A 7 24.84 -7.37 1.80
C PRO A 7 26.29 -7.59 1.34
N HIS A 8 26.51 -7.91 0.06
CA HIS A 8 27.85 -8.12 -0.47
C HIS A 8 28.57 -6.79 -0.70
N VAL A 9 27.84 -5.74 -1.09
CA VAL A 9 28.39 -4.38 -1.24
C VAL A 9 28.76 -3.78 0.12
N LYS A 10 27.94 -4.00 1.14
CA LYS A 10 28.14 -3.46 2.50
C LYS A 10 29.51 -3.82 3.09
N LEU A 11 30.05 -4.99 2.75
CA LEU A 11 31.37 -5.45 3.21
C LEU A 11 32.54 -4.59 2.68
N PHE A 12 32.30 -3.79 1.63
CA PHE A 12 33.32 -2.95 0.99
C PHE A 12 33.13 -1.45 1.26
N VAL A 13 32.08 -1.05 1.98
CA VAL A 13 31.85 0.35 2.37
C VAL A 13 32.85 0.73 3.46
N LYS A 14 33.67 1.75 3.22
CA LYS A 14 34.65 2.26 4.18
C LYS A 14 34.16 3.58 4.80
N GLY A 15 34.04 3.62 6.12
CA GLY A 15 33.59 4.82 6.86
C GLY A 15 32.09 5.06 6.78
N ASN A 16 31.67 6.31 6.98
CA ASN A 16 30.25 6.69 6.94
C ASN A 16 29.67 6.58 5.54
N LYS A 17 28.36 6.31 5.48
CA LYS A 17 27.60 6.21 4.24
C LYS A 17 27.59 7.56 3.51
N ASN A 18 28.16 7.59 2.31
CA ASN A 18 28.06 8.68 1.36
C ASN A 18 28.14 8.11 -0.07
N ASP A 19 27.67 8.87 -1.06
CA ASP A 19 27.56 8.37 -2.44
C ASP A 19 28.90 7.94 -3.04
N ARG A 20 29.99 8.62 -2.66
CA ARG A 20 31.36 8.30 -3.11
C ARG A 20 31.80 6.92 -2.58
N ASN A 21 31.56 6.65 -1.31
CA ASN A 21 31.91 5.40 -0.64
C ASN A 21 31.03 4.25 -1.13
N ASP A 22 29.75 4.50 -1.40
CA ASP A 22 28.83 3.52 -1.97
C ASP A 22 29.23 3.16 -3.41
N ALA A 23 29.56 4.15 -4.25
CA ALA A 23 30.06 3.90 -5.60
C ALA A 23 31.40 3.14 -5.60
N PHE A 24 32.32 3.52 -4.70
CA PHE A 24 33.59 2.81 -4.52
C PHE A 24 33.37 1.36 -4.10
N ALA A 25 32.49 1.11 -3.12
CA ALA A 25 32.16 -0.23 -2.64
C ALA A 25 31.52 -1.10 -3.73
N ILE A 26 30.62 -0.54 -4.55
CA ILE A 26 30.03 -1.24 -5.70
C ILE A 26 31.11 -1.60 -6.72
N SER A 27 32.02 -0.66 -7.03
CA SER A 27 33.10 -0.90 -7.99
C SER A 27 34.10 -1.96 -7.51
N GLU A 28 34.43 -1.97 -6.22
CA GLU A 28 35.29 -2.98 -5.59
C GLU A 28 34.61 -4.34 -5.58
N ALA A 29 33.33 -4.41 -5.20
CA ALA A 29 32.56 -5.65 -5.21
C ALA A 29 32.47 -6.24 -6.62
N ALA A 30 32.26 -5.40 -7.65
CA ALA A 30 32.17 -5.83 -9.05
C ALA A 30 33.46 -6.47 -9.58
N ARG A 31 34.62 -6.09 -9.04
CA ARG A 31 35.94 -6.58 -9.47
C ARG A 31 36.36 -7.89 -8.79
N ARG A 32 35.62 -8.38 -7.79
CA ARG A 32 35.99 -9.60 -7.06
C ARG A 32 35.73 -10.86 -7.90
N PRO A 33 36.71 -11.76 -8.04
CA PRO A 33 36.48 -13.05 -8.68
C PRO A 33 35.48 -13.86 -7.84
N LYS A 34 34.48 -14.47 -8.50
CA LYS A 34 33.35 -15.22 -7.89
C LYS A 34 32.27 -14.36 -7.22
N MET A 35 32.18 -13.05 -7.52
CA MET A 35 31.06 -12.23 -7.04
C MET A 35 29.73 -12.76 -7.59
N ARG A 36 28.81 -13.13 -6.70
CA ARG A 36 27.46 -13.57 -7.09
C ARG A 36 26.63 -12.37 -7.51
N VAL A 37 26.19 -12.36 -8.75
CA VAL A 37 25.28 -11.37 -9.32
C VAL A 37 23.85 -11.88 -9.21
N VAL A 38 22.89 -10.97 -9.03
CA VAL A 38 21.47 -11.29 -9.10
C VAL A 38 20.91 -10.83 -10.43
N ALA A 39 19.98 -11.62 -10.97
CA ALA A 39 19.24 -11.20 -12.15
C ALA A 39 18.43 -9.93 -11.82
N PRO A 40 18.33 -8.98 -12.76
CA PRO A 40 17.38 -7.88 -12.63
C PRO A 40 15.96 -8.43 -12.50
N ARG A 41 15.08 -7.66 -11.87
CA ARG A 41 13.67 -8.06 -11.72
C ARG A 41 13.04 -8.29 -13.09
N SER A 42 12.22 -9.33 -13.21
CA SER A 42 11.40 -9.53 -14.40
C SER A 42 10.27 -8.48 -14.48
N LEU A 43 9.69 -8.32 -15.67
CA LEU A 43 8.52 -7.46 -15.87
C LEU A 43 7.35 -7.95 -15.01
N GLU A 44 7.10 -9.27 -14.98
CA GLU A 44 6.07 -9.90 -14.13
C GLU A 44 6.29 -9.57 -12.65
N GLN A 45 7.54 -9.68 -12.15
CA GLN A 45 7.87 -9.30 -10.76
C GLN A 45 7.61 -7.81 -10.50
N THR A 46 7.83 -6.97 -11.50
CA THR A 46 7.57 -5.52 -11.41
C THR A 46 6.08 -5.22 -11.38
N ASP A 47 5.28 -5.91 -12.21
CA ASP A 47 3.82 -5.79 -12.25
C ASP A 47 3.18 -6.22 -10.93
N MET A 48 3.69 -7.30 -10.31
CA MET A 48 3.25 -7.71 -8.98
C MET A 48 3.49 -6.60 -7.93
N ILE A 49 4.67 -5.99 -7.93
CA ILE A 49 5.00 -4.89 -7.01
C ILE A 49 4.11 -3.68 -7.28
N LEU A 50 3.82 -3.37 -8.54
CA LEU A 50 2.90 -2.33 -8.93
C LEU A 50 1.51 -2.57 -8.31
N LEU A 51 0.97 -3.79 -8.45
CA LEU A 51 -0.33 -4.16 -7.91
C LEU A 51 -0.38 -4.04 -6.38
N HIS A 52 0.65 -4.51 -5.67
CA HIS A 52 0.77 -4.33 -4.22
C HIS A 52 0.75 -2.86 -3.80
N ARG A 53 1.52 -2.00 -4.49
CA ARG A 53 1.58 -0.56 -4.21
C ARG A 53 0.24 0.14 -4.47
N ILE A 54 -0.45 -0.23 -5.56
CA ILE A 54 -1.79 0.28 -5.88
C ILE A 54 -2.76 -0.09 -4.76
N ARG A 55 -2.76 -1.35 -4.32
CA ARG A 55 -3.61 -1.84 -3.24
C ARG A 55 -3.33 -1.09 -1.94
N GLU A 56 -2.06 -0.93 -1.56
CA GLU A 56 -1.67 -0.15 -0.37
C GLU A 56 -2.16 1.29 -0.43
N ARG A 57 -2.00 1.97 -1.58
CA ARG A 57 -2.53 3.32 -1.80
C ARG A 57 -4.05 3.35 -1.57
N ARG A 58 -4.79 2.38 -2.13
CA ARG A 58 -6.25 2.30 -1.97
C ARG A 58 -6.65 2.05 -0.51
N VAL A 59 -5.92 1.19 0.22
CA VAL A 59 -6.14 0.97 1.66
C VAL A 59 -5.97 2.26 2.45
N ARG A 60 -4.88 3.02 2.20
CA ARG A 60 -4.66 4.32 2.84
C ARG A 60 -5.78 5.32 2.50
N ALA A 61 -6.16 5.41 1.22
CA ALA A 61 -7.26 6.28 0.77
C ALA A 61 -8.58 5.93 1.46
N ARG A 62 -8.93 4.65 1.56
CA ARG A 62 -10.16 4.18 2.24
C ARG A 62 -10.19 4.59 3.72
N THR A 63 -9.06 4.48 4.42
CA THR A 63 -8.96 4.89 5.82
C THR A 63 -9.03 6.42 5.96
N ALA A 64 -8.37 7.17 5.07
CA ALA A 64 -8.44 8.62 5.06
C ALA A 64 -9.89 9.12 4.83
N LEU A 65 -10.58 8.53 3.86
CA LEU A 65 -11.98 8.84 3.55
C LEU A 65 -12.92 8.55 4.72
N MET A 66 -12.70 7.43 5.43
CA MET A 66 -13.42 7.10 6.67
C MET A 66 -13.21 8.18 7.75
N ASN A 67 -11.96 8.61 7.95
CA ASN A 67 -11.64 9.65 8.93
C ASN A 67 -12.23 11.01 8.53
N GLN A 68 -12.21 11.34 7.24
CA GLN A 68 -12.81 12.56 6.71
C GLN A 68 -14.32 12.60 6.93
N MET A 69 -15.04 11.52 6.56
CA MET A 69 -16.48 11.41 6.82
C MET A 69 -16.81 11.59 8.30
N ARG A 70 -16.03 10.99 9.20
CA ARG A 70 -16.21 11.17 10.66
C ARG A 70 -15.98 12.61 11.09
N GLY A 71 -14.92 13.25 10.61
CA GLY A 71 -14.62 14.65 10.92
C GLY A 71 -15.75 15.58 10.48
N LEU A 72 -16.25 15.38 9.25
CA LEU A 72 -17.38 16.15 8.73
C LEU A 72 -18.64 15.96 9.57
N LEU A 73 -18.96 14.73 10.00
CA LEU A 73 -20.11 14.49 10.87
C LEU A 73 -19.96 15.16 12.25
N CYS A 74 -18.74 15.23 12.80
CA CYS A 74 -18.49 15.94 14.05
C CYS A 74 -18.82 17.43 13.96
N GLU A 75 -18.62 18.08 12.81
CA GLU A 75 -19.02 19.48 12.58
C GLU A 75 -20.54 19.70 12.68
N TYR A 76 -21.33 18.64 12.43
CA TYR A 76 -22.78 18.62 12.63
C TYR A 76 -23.19 18.12 14.03
N GLY A 77 -22.24 17.96 14.95
CA GLY A 77 -22.47 17.45 16.30
C GLY A 77 -22.66 15.92 16.38
N ILE A 78 -22.47 15.19 15.28
CA ILE A 78 -22.66 13.74 15.22
C ILE A 78 -21.32 13.04 15.44
N VAL A 79 -21.13 12.48 16.63
CA VAL A 79 -19.89 11.79 17.01
C VAL A 79 -20.03 10.27 16.85
N LEU A 80 -19.19 9.69 15.99
CA LEU A 80 -19.15 8.23 15.77
C LEU A 80 -17.92 7.57 16.40
N PRO A 81 -18.05 6.38 17.03
CA PRO A 81 -16.91 5.59 17.51
C PRO A 81 -16.00 5.12 16.37
N ALA A 82 -14.69 5.04 16.61
CA ALA A 82 -13.70 4.64 15.61
C ALA A 82 -14.02 3.28 14.97
N GLY A 83 -13.68 3.13 13.68
CA GLY A 83 -13.72 1.85 12.98
C GLY A 83 -14.65 1.79 11.76
N ALA A 84 -14.22 1.02 10.77
CA ALA A 84 -14.91 0.84 9.50
C ALA A 84 -16.29 0.16 9.65
N ALA A 85 -16.41 -0.82 10.55
CA ALA A 85 -17.65 -1.54 10.78
C ALA A 85 -18.74 -0.63 11.36
N THR A 86 -18.35 0.23 12.31
CA THR A 86 -19.24 1.21 12.94
C THR A 86 -19.74 2.21 11.92
N LEU A 87 -18.84 2.82 11.14
CA LEU A 87 -19.23 3.78 10.10
C LEU A 87 -20.15 3.14 9.05
N ARG A 88 -19.84 1.92 8.60
CA ARG A 88 -20.66 1.20 7.61
C ARG A 88 -22.09 0.94 8.08
N LYS A 89 -22.29 0.72 9.37
CA LYS A 89 -23.61 0.48 9.97
C LYS A 89 -24.36 1.78 10.28
N ALA A 90 -23.66 2.75 10.85
CA ALA A 90 -24.28 3.99 11.33
C ALA A 90 -24.60 4.97 10.19
N LEU A 91 -23.74 5.07 9.17
CA LEU A 91 -23.85 6.13 8.17
C LEU A 91 -25.16 6.07 7.36
N PRO A 92 -25.63 4.90 6.86
CA PRO A 92 -26.91 4.83 6.17
C PRO A 92 -28.08 5.29 7.05
N LEU A 93 -28.10 4.88 8.32
CA LEU A 93 -29.15 5.25 9.28
C LEU A 93 -29.16 6.75 9.54
N LEU A 94 -27.99 7.38 9.68
CA LEU A 94 -27.86 8.82 9.83
C LEU A 94 -28.34 9.59 8.60
N LEU A 95 -28.11 9.05 7.39
CA LEU A 95 -28.56 9.72 6.16
C LEU A 95 -30.07 9.64 5.96
N GLU A 96 -30.73 8.65 6.54
CA GLU A 96 -32.20 8.48 6.52
C GLU A 96 -32.91 9.25 7.64
N ASP A 97 -32.25 9.47 8.78
CA ASP A 97 -32.81 10.20 9.91
C ASP A 97 -32.87 11.71 9.61
N ALA A 98 -34.06 12.22 9.30
CA ALA A 98 -34.31 13.63 8.98
C ALA A 98 -34.16 14.58 10.18
N GLU A 99 -34.16 14.07 11.41
CA GLU A 99 -34.19 14.88 12.64
C GLU A 99 -32.80 15.22 13.18
N ASN A 100 -31.74 14.56 12.70
CA ASN A 100 -30.37 14.74 13.20
C ASN A 100 -29.64 16.02 12.78
N GLY A 101 -30.35 17.01 12.22
CA GLY A 101 -29.77 18.30 11.86
C GLY A 101 -28.87 18.32 10.62
N LEU A 102 -28.67 17.19 9.92
CA LEU A 102 -27.97 17.18 8.64
C LEU A 102 -28.81 17.87 7.55
N THR A 103 -28.22 18.88 6.91
CA THR A 103 -28.81 19.53 5.74
C THR A 103 -28.91 18.57 4.56
N MET A 104 -29.84 18.83 3.63
CA MET A 104 -29.97 18.02 2.41
C MET A 104 -28.69 18.00 1.57
N ALA A 105 -27.94 19.11 1.55
CA ALA A 105 -26.66 19.17 0.86
C ALA A 105 -25.62 18.25 1.52
N ALA A 106 -25.51 18.30 2.86
CA ALA A 106 -24.61 17.44 3.61
C ALA A 106 -24.93 15.95 3.39
N ARG A 107 -26.23 15.58 3.41
CA ARG A 107 -26.66 14.20 3.13
C ARG A 107 -26.22 13.73 1.75
N ARG A 108 -26.41 14.55 0.73
CA ARG A 108 -25.98 14.25 -0.63
C ARG A 108 -24.48 14.00 -0.71
N TYR A 109 -23.66 14.91 -0.18
CA TYR A 109 -22.20 14.75 -0.24
C TYR A 109 -21.71 13.57 0.61
N MET A 110 -22.30 13.32 1.78
CA MET A 110 -21.97 12.15 2.59
C MET A 110 -22.36 10.84 1.89
N GLN A 111 -23.44 10.83 1.12
CA GLN A 111 -23.82 9.69 0.28
C GLN A 111 -22.79 9.45 -0.84
N ASP A 112 -22.28 10.50 -1.47
CA ASP A 112 -21.22 10.40 -2.49
C ASP A 112 -19.94 9.82 -1.89
N LEU A 113 -19.50 10.31 -0.73
CA LEU A 113 -18.32 9.78 0.00
C LEU A 113 -18.52 8.31 0.43
N LEU A 114 -19.73 7.93 0.84
CA LEU A 114 -20.06 6.54 1.16
C LEU A 114 -19.95 5.63 -0.08
N ASN A 115 -20.39 6.11 -1.24
CA ASN A 115 -20.26 5.36 -2.50
C ASN A 115 -18.79 5.20 -2.90
N GLU A 116 -17.98 6.26 -2.82
CA GLU A 116 -16.54 6.19 -3.06
C GLU A 116 -15.86 5.20 -2.10
N TRP A 117 -16.25 5.21 -0.82
CA TRP A 117 -15.72 4.30 0.18
C TRP A 117 -16.04 2.83 -0.13
N ARG A 118 -17.24 2.55 -0.66
CA ARG A 118 -17.67 1.22 -1.11
C ARG A 118 -16.88 0.76 -2.33
N ASP A 119 -16.74 1.60 -3.35
CA ASP A 119 -15.94 1.31 -4.55
C ASP A 119 -14.48 1.01 -4.19
N LEU A 120 -13.87 1.81 -3.31
CA LEU A 120 -12.54 1.53 -2.80
C LEU A 120 -12.44 0.18 -2.09
N ALA A 121 -13.45 -0.20 -1.30
CA ALA A 121 -13.47 -1.48 -0.61
C ALA A 121 -13.53 -2.67 -1.59
N GLU A 122 -14.35 -2.56 -2.63
CA GLU A 122 -14.46 -3.57 -3.69
C GLU A 122 -13.16 -3.71 -4.48
N ARG A 123 -12.57 -2.59 -4.88
CA ARG A 123 -11.27 -2.56 -5.60
C ARG A 123 -10.13 -3.18 -4.79
N ILE A 124 -10.06 -2.90 -3.48
CA ILE A 124 -9.06 -3.52 -2.59
C ILE A 124 -9.23 -5.03 -2.53
N GLN A 125 -10.48 -5.52 -2.52
CA GLN A 125 -10.78 -6.94 -2.50
C GLN A 125 -10.44 -7.60 -3.85
N ALA A 126 -10.73 -6.94 -4.96
CA ALA A 126 -10.33 -7.38 -6.29
C ALA A 126 -8.80 -7.46 -6.41
N ASP A 127 -8.06 -6.43 -5.98
CA ASP A 127 -6.59 -6.46 -5.99
C ASP A 127 -6.04 -7.62 -5.15
N LYS A 128 -6.63 -7.86 -3.96
CA LYS A 128 -6.24 -8.98 -3.09
C LYS A 128 -6.44 -10.32 -3.80
N HIS A 129 -7.54 -10.48 -4.53
CA HIS A 129 -7.80 -11.68 -5.31
C HIS A 129 -6.77 -11.85 -6.43
N SER A 130 -6.53 -10.80 -7.22
CA SER A 130 -5.55 -10.82 -8.32
C SER A 130 -4.14 -11.17 -7.82
N ILE A 131 -3.70 -10.60 -6.70
CA ILE A 131 -2.41 -10.95 -6.08
C ILE A 131 -2.35 -12.45 -5.76
N HIS A 132 -3.42 -13.00 -5.17
CA HIS A 132 -3.46 -14.41 -4.79
C HIS A 132 -3.47 -15.35 -6.01
N VAL A 133 -4.15 -14.99 -7.10
CA VAL A 133 -4.16 -15.75 -8.35
C VAL A 133 -2.76 -15.76 -8.97
N ILE A 134 -2.15 -14.58 -9.17
CA ILE A 134 -0.81 -14.47 -9.79
C ILE A 134 0.25 -15.19 -8.94
N ALA A 135 0.17 -15.11 -7.61
CA ALA A 135 1.09 -15.80 -6.71
C ALA A 135 0.97 -17.33 -6.77
N ARG A 136 -0.21 -17.87 -7.10
CA ARG A 136 -0.41 -19.32 -7.29
C ARG A 136 0.08 -19.82 -8.64
N GLU A 137 -0.11 -19.02 -9.69
CA GLU A 137 0.14 -19.44 -11.07
C GLU A 137 1.60 -19.33 -11.49
N SER A 138 2.41 -18.51 -10.82
CA SER A 138 3.80 -18.29 -11.23
C SER A 138 4.83 -18.94 -10.27
N PRO A 139 5.66 -19.88 -10.77
CA PRO A 139 6.77 -20.49 -10.03
C PRO A 139 7.80 -19.46 -9.53
N VAL A 140 7.86 -18.28 -10.18
CA VAL A 140 8.76 -17.17 -9.84
C VAL A 140 8.47 -16.63 -8.44
N TYR A 141 7.24 -16.75 -7.94
CA TYR A 141 6.84 -16.29 -6.61
C TYR A 141 6.80 -17.40 -5.55
N GLN A 142 6.88 -18.68 -5.95
CA GLN A 142 6.97 -19.81 -5.02
C GLN A 142 8.40 -20.04 -4.49
N PHE A 143 9.44 -19.63 -5.25
CA PHE A 143 10.80 -20.11 -5.01
C PHE A 143 11.66 -19.28 -4.04
N ARG A 144 11.13 -18.27 -3.36
CA ARG A 144 11.92 -17.58 -2.32
C ARG A 144 11.06 -17.25 -1.13
N GLY A 145 11.26 -18.00 -0.04
CA GLY A 145 11.05 -17.55 1.33
C GLY A 145 11.98 -16.39 1.72
N LEU A 146 12.20 -15.45 0.80
CA LEU A 146 12.50 -14.08 1.14
C LEU A 146 11.14 -13.43 1.14
N ASP A 147 10.66 -13.13 2.35
CA ASP A 147 9.79 -11.99 2.55
C ASP A 147 10.17 -10.93 1.51
N LEU A 148 9.25 -10.64 0.61
CA LEU A 148 9.13 -9.28 0.11
C LEU A 148 8.83 -8.44 1.35
N ALA A 149 9.85 -8.22 2.16
CA ALA A 149 9.98 -7.13 3.09
C ALA A 149 10.06 -5.89 2.19
N ILE A 150 8.93 -5.59 1.54
CA ILE A 150 8.49 -4.23 1.42
C ILE A 150 8.38 -3.80 2.88
N PRO A 151 9.29 -2.96 3.39
CA PRO A 151 9.24 -2.55 4.78
C PRO A 151 7.83 -2.03 5.08
N PRO A 152 7.22 -2.42 6.22
CA PRO A 152 6.07 -1.66 6.69
C PRO A 152 6.53 -0.21 6.83
N ILE A 153 5.76 0.73 6.29
CA ILE A 153 5.95 2.15 6.56
C ILE A 153 5.74 2.38 8.06
#